data_AF-A0AA38ID87-F1
#
_entry.id   AF-A0AA38ID87-F1
#
_cell.length_a   1.000
_cell.length_b   1.000
_cell.length_c   1.000
_cell.angle_alpha   90.00
_cell.angle_beta   90.00
_cell.angle_gamma   90.00
#
_symmetry.space_group_name_H-M   'P 1'
#
loop_
_entity.id
_entity.type
_entity.pdbx_description
1 polymer ?
#
loop_
_entity_poly.entity_id
_entity_poly.type
_entity_poly.pdbx_seq_one_letter_code
_entity_poly.pdbx_strand_id
1 'polypeptide(L)'
;MDTDADPHNINRGFFFSHMGWLMVRKHPEVIRLGKTIDLSDLEADPVVRFQKNWSKEFRQYYVVLAPVLCFVFPTMVPWYFWNENLYISFCVAGMLRYVLTLHFTWVVNSVAHTWGTKPYNRSIRATENKLAAVLSGGEGWHNYHHVFPWDYKAAELGTSPHNWSAVFIDIMAKIGWAYDLITASPKMVKEKRDESGTDFESSY
;
A
#
# COMPACT_ATOMS: atom_id res chain seq x y z
N MET A 1 -9.22 12.59 -3.29
CA MET A 1 -8.11 12.55 -2.33
C MET A 1 -8.27 13.69 -1.33
N ASP A 2 -7.84 13.51 -0.08
CA ASP A 2 -7.73 14.56 0.95
C ASP A 2 -9.06 15.30 1.26
N THR A 3 -10.20 14.65 1.04
CA THR A 3 -11.55 15.18 1.31
C THR A 3 -12.30 14.22 2.23
N ASP A 4 -13.52 14.56 2.64
CA ASP A 4 -14.35 13.65 3.46
C ASP A 4 -14.80 12.38 2.73
N ALA A 5 -14.56 12.28 1.42
CA ALA A 5 -14.72 11.05 0.65
C ALA A 5 -13.47 10.14 0.70
N ASP A 6 -12.35 10.63 1.24
CA ASP A 6 -11.13 9.87 1.46
C ASP A 6 -11.25 9.08 2.78
N PRO A 7 -11.17 7.73 2.77
CA PRO A 7 -11.28 6.91 3.98
C PRO A 7 -10.25 7.25 5.06
N HIS A 8 -9.06 7.73 4.66
CA HIS A 8 -7.93 8.03 5.53
C HIS A 8 -7.51 9.51 5.42
N ASN A 9 -8.49 10.41 5.22
CA ASN A 9 -8.30 11.85 5.04
C ASN A 9 -7.28 12.48 6.03
N ILE A 10 -6.11 12.85 5.52
CA ILE A 10 -5.02 13.48 6.30
C ILE A 10 -5.42 14.82 6.92
N ASN A 11 -6.41 15.52 6.35
CA ASN A 11 -6.88 16.79 6.91
C ASN A 11 -7.61 16.63 8.26
N ARG A 12 -7.95 15.39 8.64
CA ARG A 12 -8.45 15.05 9.98
C ARG A 12 -7.35 14.76 11.00
N GLY A 13 -6.08 14.91 10.60
CA GLY A 13 -4.90 14.78 11.44
C GLY A 13 -4.11 13.49 11.22
N PHE A 14 -2.87 13.51 11.70
CA PHE A 14 -1.93 12.40 11.55
C PHE A 14 -2.44 11.10 12.19
N PHE A 15 -2.97 11.15 13.41
CA PHE A 15 -3.48 9.96 14.08
C PHE A 15 -4.65 9.33 13.32
N PHE A 16 -5.55 10.17 12.78
CA PHE A 16 -6.71 9.71 12.02
C PHE A 16 -6.28 8.96 10.75
N SER A 17 -5.42 9.55 9.94
CA SER A 17 -4.90 8.94 8.70
C SER A 17 -4.04 7.70 8.95
N HIS A 18 -3.30 7.66 10.06
CA HIS A 18 -2.47 6.51 10.41
C HIS A 18 -3.33 5.31 10.83
N MET A 19 -4.17 5.45 11.87
CA MET A 19 -4.95 4.32 12.40
C MET A 19 -6.33 4.67 12.93
N GLY A 20 -6.59 5.95 13.24
CA GLY A 20 -7.85 6.38 13.84
C GLY A 20 -9.06 6.14 12.95
N TRP A 21 -8.89 6.11 11.62
CA TRP A 21 -9.97 5.79 10.68
C TRP A 21 -10.57 4.40 10.86
N LEU A 22 -9.79 3.44 11.40
CA LEU A 22 -10.28 2.09 11.73
C LEU A 22 -11.10 2.04 13.02
N MET A 23 -11.00 3.07 13.86
CA MET A 23 -11.65 3.14 15.17
C MET A 23 -13.00 3.86 15.14
N VAL A 24 -13.39 4.39 13.98
CA VAL A 24 -14.63 5.15 13.81
C VAL A 24 -15.43 4.66 12.61
N ARG A 25 -16.70 5.05 12.55
CA ARG A 25 -17.50 4.81 11.34
C ARG A 25 -16.99 5.68 10.19
N LYS A 26 -17.03 5.12 8.98
CA LYS A 26 -16.71 5.85 7.75
C LYS A 26 -17.64 7.06 7.60
N HIS A 27 -17.09 8.16 7.08
CA HIS A 27 -17.88 9.34 6.75
C HIS A 27 -18.91 9.03 5.65
N PRO A 28 -20.12 9.63 5.66
CA PRO A 28 -21.15 9.36 4.65
C PRO A 28 -20.66 9.53 3.20
N GLU A 29 -19.79 10.51 2.95
CA GLU A 29 -19.23 10.75 1.61
C GLU A 29 -18.34 9.61 1.10
N VAL A 30 -17.58 8.93 1.98
CA VAL A 30 -16.84 7.72 1.62
C VAL A 30 -17.79 6.64 1.11
N ILE A 31 -18.95 6.49 1.76
CA ILE A 31 -19.96 5.50 1.37
C ILE A 31 -20.67 5.92 0.08
N ARG A 32 -21.00 7.20 -0.06
CA ARG A 32 -21.73 7.74 -1.22
C ARG A 32 -20.90 7.65 -2.49
N LEU A 33 -19.66 8.16 -2.47
CA LEU A 33 -18.76 8.13 -3.63
C LEU A 33 -18.13 6.74 -3.83
N GLY A 34 -17.92 5.96 -2.77
CA GLY A 34 -17.44 4.59 -2.91
C GLY A 34 -18.39 3.70 -3.73
N LYS A 35 -19.70 4.00 -3.73
CA LYS A 35 -20.69 3.29 -4.56
C LYS A 35 -20.64 3.66 -6.05
N THR A 36 -19.96 4.75 -6.42
CA THR A 36 -19.84 5.16 -7.83
C THR A 36 -18.59 4.61 -8.50
N ILE A 37 -17.72 3.92 -7.74
CA ILE A 37 -16.52 3.27 -8.26
C ILE A 37 -16.95 1.97 -8.94
N ASP A 38 -16.54 1.80 -10.19
CA ASP A 38 -16.70 0.53 -10.91
C ASP A 38 -15.74 -0.51 -10.32
N LEU A 39 -16.29 -1.66 -9.94
CA LEU A 39 -15.56 -2.81 -9.39
C LEU A 39 -15.81 -4.08 -10.21
N SER A 40 -16.38 -3.95 -11.41
CA SER A 40 -16.77 -5.06 -12.26
C SER A 40 -15.59 -5.95 -12.68
N ASP A 41 -14.40 -5.38 -12.83
CA ASP A 41 -13.14 -6.08 -13.05
C ASP A 41 -12.77 -7.00 -11.87
N LEU A 42 -12.84 -6.48 -10.64
CA LEU A 42 -12.57 -7.25 -9.42
C LEU A 42 -13.64 -8.30 -9.14
N GLU A 43 -14.88 -8.07 -9.57
CA GLU A 43 -15.99 -9.03 -9.46
C GLU A 43 -15.96 -10.10 -10.55
N ALA A 44 -15.29 -9.84 -11.67
CA ALA A 44 -15.04 -10.82 -12.72
C ALA A 44 -13.85 -11.73 -12.39
N ASP A 45 -12.84 -11.24 -11.66
CA ASP A 45 -11.65 -12.01 -11.32
C ASP A 45 -11.95 -13.18 -10.35
N PRO A 46 -11.71 -14.45 -10.76
CA PRO A 46 -12.03 -15.61 -9.95
C PRO A 46 -11.15 -15.74 -8.69
N VAL A 47 -9.91 -15.25 -8.70
CA VAL A 47 -8.97 -15.28 -7.56
C VAL A 47 -9.40 -14.26 -6.51
N VAL A 48 -9.70 -13.03 -6.93
CA VAL A 48 -10.23 -11.98 -6.04
C VAL A 48 -11.55 -12.42 -5.45
N ARG A 49 -12.45 -12.98 -6.28
CA ARG A 49 -13.70 -13.54 -5.80
C ARG A 49 -13.47 -14.68 -4.82
N PHE A 50 -12.57 -15.63 -5.08
CA PHE A 50 -12.26 -16.70 -4.12
C PHE A 50 -11.89 -16.15 -2.74
N GLN A 51 -11.09 -15.08 -2.69
CA GLN A 51 -10.70 -14.41 -1.45
C GLN A 51 -11.84 -13.59 -0.81
N LYS A 52 -12.63 -12.88 -1.61
CA LYS A 52 -13.67 -11.92 -1.16
C LYS A 52 -15.04 -12.57 -0.91
N ASN A 53 -15.30 -13.74 -1.49
CA ASN A 53 -16.61 -14.08 -2.06
C ASN A 53 -17.82 -13.84 -1.13
N TRP A 54 -18.77 -13.07 -1.66
CA TRP A 54 -19.96 -12.55 -1.01
C TRP A 54 -21.09 -13.58 -0.81
N SER A 55 -20.93 -14.81 -1.28
CA SER A 55 -21.87 -15.90 -0.97
C SER A 55 -21.62 -16.39 0.46
N LYS A 56 -22.71 -16.60 1.23
CA LYS A 56 -22.62 -17.12 2.60
C LYS A 56 -21.87 -18.46 2.66
N GLU A 57 -21.84 -19.24 1.58
CA GLU A 57 -21.16 -20.54 1.51
C GLU A 57 -19.63 -20.45 1.40
N PHE A 58 -19.05 -19.38 0.84
CA PHE A 58 -17.59 -19.27 0.69
C PHE A 58 -16.93 -18.26 1.63
N ARG A 59 -17.70 -17.35 2.25
CA ARG A 59 -17.22 -16.45 3.32
C ARG A 59 -16.48 -17.19 4.44
N GLN A 60 -16.83 -18.46 4.68
CA GLN A 60 -16.17 -19.32 5.65
C GLN A 60 -14.66 -19.48 5.37
N TYR A 61 -14.23 -19.52 4.11
CA TYR A 61 -12.82 -19.76 3.79
C TYR A 61 -11.94 -18.57 4.16
N TYR A 62 -12.28 -17.34 3.78
CA TYR A 62 -11.47 -16.18 4.17
C TYR A 62 -11.44 -15.97 5.70
N VAL A 63 -12.60 -16.11 6.36
CA VAL A 63 -12.70 -15.94 7.83
C VAL A 63 -11.85 -16.97 8.59
N VAL A 64 -11.59 -18.15 8.00
CA VAL A 64 -10.71 -19.18 8.58
C VAL A 64 -9.27 -19.03 8.09
N LEU A 65 -9.05 -18.88 6.78
CA LEU A 65 -7.73 -18.79 6.16
C LEU A 65 -6.96 -17.55 6.63
N ALA A 66 -7.62 -16.40 6.77
CA ALA A 66 -6.96 -15.17 7.21
C ALA A 66 -6.29 -15.31 8.59
N PRO A 67 -6.98 -15.72 9.68
CA PRO A 67 -6.33 -15.91 10.97
C PRO A 67 -5.35 -17.10 10.96
N VAL A 68 -5.60 -18.16 10.18
CA VAL A 68 -4.66 -19.28 10.04
C VAL A 68 -3.35 -18.82 9.41
N LEU A 69 -3.39 -18.15 8.28
CA LEU A 69 -2.18 -17.69 7.58
C LEU A 69 -1.52 -16.50 8.28
N CYS A 70 -2.30 -15.65 8.96
CA CYS A 70 -1.76 -14.45 9.63
C CYS A 70 -1.17 -14.75 11.01
N PHE A 71 -1.78 -15.66 11.79
CA PHE A 71 -1.39 -15.91 13.18
C PHE A 71 -0.94 -17.34 13.42
N VAL A 72 -1.73 -18.35 13.00
CA VAL A 72 -1.41 -19.75 13.32
C VAL A 72 -0.14 -20.19 12.62
N PHE A 73 -0.06 -20.06 11.29
CA PHE A 73 1.08 -20.52 10.51
C PHE A 73 2.40 -19.84 10.92
N PRO A 74 2.48 -18.50 11.04
CA PRO A 74 3.70 -17.84 11.52
C PRO A 74 4.08 -18.20 12.95
N THR A 75 3.12 -18.57 13.80
CA THR A 75 3.38 -19.05 15.17
C THR A 75 3.92 -20.48 15.18
N MET A 76 3.35 -21.36 14.37
CA MET A 76 3.68 -22.78 14.37
C MET A 76 5.04 -23.07 13.73
N VAL A 77 5.47 -22.27 12.75
CA VAL A 77 6.75 -22.47 12.05
C VAL A 77 7.96 -22.40 13.01
N PRO A 78 8.18 -21.31 13.78
CA PRO A 78 9.25 -21.23 14.78
C PRO A 78 9.15 -22.33 15.84
N TRP A 79 7.95 -22.55 16.37
CA TRP A 79 7.70 -23.56 17.39
C TRP A 79 8.10 -24.97 16.92
N TYR A 80 7.70 -25.36 15.71
CA TYR A 80 7.90 -26.71 15.20
C TYR A 80 9.31 -26.95 14.63
N PHE A 81 9.82 -26.04 13.79
CA PHE A 81 11.07 -26.28 13.06
C PHE A 81 12.34 -25.82 13.79
N TRP A 82 12.19 -25.00 14.82
CA TRP A 82 13.29 -24.27 15.49
C TRP A 82 13.28 -24.57 17.00
N ASN A 83 12.29 -25.35 17.46
CA ASN A 83 12.01 -25.66 18.85
C ASN A 83 11.90 -24.40 19.74
N GLU A 84 11.37 -23.32 19.16
CA GLU A 84 11.10 -22.07 19.89
C GLU A 84 9.93 -22.28 20.86
N ASN A 85 9.86 -21.49 21.93
CA ASN A 85 8.71 -21.50 22.82
C ASN A 85 7.43 -21.03 22.09
N LEU A 86 6.31 -21.75 22.28
CA LEU A 86 5.05 -21.44 21.59
C LEU A 86 4.53 -20.03 21.89
N TYR A 87 4.65 -19.58 23.14
CA TYR A 87 4.23 -18.23 23.55
C TYR A 87 5.10 -17.15 22.91
N ILE A 88 6.43 -17.35 22.88
CA ILE A 88 7.35 -16.42 22.21
C ILE A 88 7.05 -16.37 20.70
N SER A 89 6.85 -17.53 20.08
CA SER A 89 6.48 -17.65 18.67
C SER A 89 5.20 -16.86 18.36
N PHE A 90 4.18 -17.00 19.19
CA PHE A 90 2.92 -16.28 19.04
C PHE A 90 3.09 -14.76 19.20
N CYS A 91 3.77 -14.33 20.26
CA CYS A 91 3.98 -12.92 20.56
C CYS A 91 4.83 -12.21 19.50
N VAL A 92 5.87 -12.86 18.99
CA VAL A 92 6.83 -12.24 18.06
C VAL A 92 6.43 -12.48 16.60
N ALA A 93 6.36 -13.74 16.15
CA ALA A 93 6.10 -14.07 14.75
C ALA A 93 4.62 -13.93 14.36
N GLY A 94 3.70 -14.10 15.31
CA GLY A 94 2.28 -13.80 15.13
C GLY A 94 1.98 -12.31 15.30
N MET A 95 2.03 -11.83 16.54
CA MET A 95 1.48 -10.53 16.94
C MET A 95 2.38 -9.34 16.57
N LEU A 96 3.65 -9.31 17.01
CA LEU A 96 4.55 -8.19 16.75
C LEU A 96 4.76 -7.98 15.25
N ARG A 97 5.01 -9.08 14.50
CA ARG A 97 5.10 -9.05 13.03
C ARG A 97 3.87 -8.40 12.40
N TYR A 98 2.66 -8.78 12.84
CA TYR A 98 1.41 -8.24 12.31
C TYR A 98 1.26 -6.75 12.62
N VAL A 99 1.52 -6.34 13.87
CA VAL A 99 1.50 -4.92 14.28
C VAL A 99 2.46 -4.08 13.46
N LEU A 100 3.71 -4.54 13.30
CA LEU A 100 4.71 -3.84 12.46
C LEU A 100 4.24 -3.74 11.01
N THR A 101 3.71 -4.82 10.44
CA THR A 101 3.17 -4.83 9.07
C THR A 101 2.06 -3.79 8.89
N LEU A 102 1.14 -3.69 9.85
CA LEU A 102 0.07 -2.69 9.84
C LEU A 102 0.65 -1.27 9.89
N HIS A 103 1.57 -0.99 10.80
CA HIS A 103 2.18 0.34 10.90
C HIS A 103 2.98 0.71 9.65
N PHE A 104 3.67 -0.25 9.03
CA PHE A 104 4.40 -0.06 7.77
C PHE A 104 3.47 0.23 6.58
N THR A 105 2.25 -0.30 6.61
CA THR A 105 1.21 0.07 5.63
C THR A 105 0.67 1.46 5.94
N TRP A 106 0.36 1.74 7.20
CA TRP A 106 -0.27 2.99 7.63
C TRP A 106 0.64 4.22 7.54
N VAL A 107 1.97 4.06 7.52
CA VAL A 107 2.87 5.20 7.26
C VAL A 107 2.67 5.78 5.86
N VAL A 108 2.19 5.01 4.88
CA VAL A 108 1.88 5.53 3.54
C VAL A 108 0.76 6.56 3.62
N ASN A 109 -0.31 6.26 4.36
CA ASN A 109 -1.44 7.17 4.52
C ASN A 109 -1.11 8.42 5.37
N SER A 110 -0.18 8.30 6.32
CA SER A 110 0.12 9.37 7.27
C SER A 110 1.44 10.09 6.97
N VAL A 111 2.58 9.41 7.06
CA VAL A 111 3.92 9.97 6.85
C VAL A 111 4.06 10.47 5.42
N ALA A 112 3.67 9.69 4.42
CA ALA A 112 3.78 10.06 3.01
C ALA A 112 2.70 11.07 2.54
N HIS A 113 1.85 11.57 3.44
CA HIS A 113 0.97 12.72 3.21
C HIS A 113 1.36 13.94 4.07
N THR A 114 2.34 13.81 4.95
CA THR A 114 2.71 14.86 5.93
C THR A 114 4.13 15.36 5.73
N TRP A 115 5.09 14.46 5.50
CA TRP A 115 6.52 14.79 5.49
C TRP A 115 7.22 14.23 4.25
N GLY A 116 7.90 15.11 3.52
CA GLY A 116 8.68 14.75 2.34
C GLY A 116 8.65 15.86 1.28
N THR A 117 9.21 15.56 0.11
CA THR A 117 9.24 16.49 -1.04
C THR A 117 8.03 16.29 -1.95
N LYS A 118 7.75 17.26 -2.84
CA LYS A 118 6.63 17.19 -3.81
C LYS A 118 7.08 17.57 -5.22
N PRO A 119 7.92 16.74 -5.86
CA PRO A 119 8.55 17.08 -7.12
C PRO A 119 7.64 16.94 -8.35
N TYR A 120 6.45 16.33 -8.24
CA TYR A 120 5.56 16.11 -9.38
C TYR A 120 4.27 16.91 -9.28
N ASN A 121 3.73 17.10 -8.07
CA ASN A 121 2.57 17.95 -7.86
C ASN A 121 2.54 18.54 -6.44
N ARG A 122 2.70 19.87 -6.32
CA ARG A 122 2.71 20.57 -5.03
C ARG A 122 1.31 20.80 -4.43
N SER A 123 0.26 20.72 -5.25
CA SER A 123 -1.13 21.01 -4.84
C SER A 123 -1.77 19.88 -4.02
N ILE A 124 -1.26 18.65 -4.13
CA ILE A 124 -1.74 17.48 -3.37
C ILE A 124 -0.97 17.33 -2.06
N ARG A 125 -1.54 16.62 -1.07
CA ARG A 125 -0.84 16.39 0.21
C ARG A 125 0.29 15.38 0.11
N ALA A 126 0.17 14.38 -0.77
CA ALA A 126 1.15 13.31 -0.93
C ALA A 126 2.57 13.82 -1.19
N THR A 127 3.56 13.16 -0.59
CA THR A 127 4.98 13.49 -0.60
C THR A 127 5.83 12.28 -1.00
N GLU A 128 7.03 12.56 -1.50
CA GLU A 128 8.09 11.57 -1.61
C GLU A 128 8.81 11.44 -0.26
N ASN A 129 8.83 10.24 0.31
CA ASN A 129 9.50 9.97 1.58
C ASN A 129 10.30 8.66 1.53
N LYS A 130 11.64 8.79 1.54
CA LYS A 130 12.59 7.67 1.47
C LYS A 130 12.37 6.64 2.58
N LEU A 131 12.13 7.09 3.82
CA LEU A 131 11.91 6.17 4.95
C LEU A 131 10.58 5.43 4.81
N ALA A 132 9.51 6.13 4.43
CA ALA A 132 8.23 5.49 4.15
C ALA A 132 8.36 4.46 3.03
N ALA A 133 9.13 4.75 1.97
CA ALA A 133 9.35 3.83 0.86
C ALA A 133 10.04 2.54 1.32
N VAL A 134 11.10 2.65 2.13
CA VAL A 134 11.77 1.46 2.69
C VAL A 134 10.84 0.64 3.58
N LEU A 135 10.11 1.28 4.49
CA LEU A 135 9.23 0.58 5.44
C LEU A 135 8.04 -0.10 4.75
N SER A 136 7.48 0.52 3.70
CA SER A 136 6.32 0.02 2.96
C SER A 136 6.69 -0.84 1.74
N GLY A 137 7.96 -1.10 1.50
CA GLY A 137 8.42 -1.91 0.37
C GLY A 137 8.43 -1.20 -0.99
N GLY A 138 8.23 0.12 -1.04
CA GLY A 138 8.26 0.92 -2.27
C GLY A 138 7.20 2.01 -2.35
N GLU A 139 6.18 1.96 -1.49
CA GLU A 139 4.96 2.78 -1.62
C GLU A 139 5.09 4.21 -1.06
N GLY A 140 6.28 4.59 -0.58
CA GLY A 140 6.55 5.92 -0.02
C GLY A 140 6.91 7.00 -1.04
N TRP A 141 7.01 6.63 -2.33
CA TRP A 141 7.15 7.56 -3.46
C TRP A 141 5.77 8.11 -3.86
N HIS A 142 5.09 8.70 -2.88
CA HIS A 142 3.64 8.85 -2.91
C HIS A 142 3.20 10.06 -3.73
N ASN A 143 4.03 11.11 -3.86
CA ASN A 143 3.73 12.22 -4.76
C ASN A 143 3.72 11.75 -6.22
N TYR A 144 4.67 10.90 -6.60
CA TYR A 144 4.71 10.24 -7.91
C TYR A 144 3.50 9.35 -8.11
N HIS A 145 3.25 8.43 -7.16
CA HIS A 145 2.15 7.49 -7.23
C HIS A 145 0.80 8.18 -7.46
N HIS A 146 0.54 9.31 -6.79
CA HIS A 146 -0.72 10.06 -6.98
C HIS A 146 -0.80 10.83 -8.30
N VAL A 147 0.33 11.15 -8.93
CA VAL A 147 0.36 11.77 -10.25
C VAL A 147 0.26 10.73 -11.38
N PHE A 148 0.84 9.54 -11.17
CA PHE A 148 0.90 8.43 -12.12
C PHE A 148 0.37 7.12 -11.51
N PRO A 149 -0.92 7.04 -11.12
CA PRO A 149 -1.45 5.89 -10.37
C PRO A 149 -1.50 4.57 -11.17
N TRP A 150 -1.29 4.63 -12.49
CA TRP A 150 -1.24 3.47 -13.38
C TRP A 150 0.18 2.93 -13.60
N ASP A 151 1.23 3.61 -13.11
CA ASP A 151 2.61 3.11 -13.24
C ASP A 151 2.83 1.96 -12.25
N TYR A 152 3.19 0.77 -12.75
CA TYR A 152 3.34 -0.44 -11.92
C TYR A 152 4.40 -0.30 -10.84
N LYS A 153 5.36 0.61 -11.01
CA LYS A 153 6.48 0.81 -10.08
C LYS A 153 6.10 1.72 -8.94
N ALA A 154 5.02 2.49 -9.07
CA ALA A 154 4.63 3.56 -8.15
C ALA A 154 5.75 4.59 -7.86
N ALA A 155 6.79 4.66 -8.71
CA ALA A 155 7.97 5.49 -8.53
C ALA A 155 8.66 5.76 -9.86
N GLU A 156 9.32 6.92 -10.01
CA GLU A 156 10.09 7.25 -11.20
C GLU A 156 11.28 6.29 -11.39
N LEU A 157 12.10 6.13 -10.35
CA LEU A 157 13.30 5.28 -10.36
C LEU A 157 12.96 3.87 -9.87
N GLY A 158 12.33 3.14 -10.77
CA GLY A 158 11.71 1.82 -10.59
C GLY A 158 12.49 0.67 -9.95
N THR A 159 13.81 0.77 -9.80
CA THR A 159 14.64 -0.29 -9.22
C THR A 159 15.70 0.29 -8.29
N SER A 160 15.29 1.23 -7.44
CA SER A 160 16.08 1.68 -6.30
C SER A 160 16.08 0.60 -5.20
N PRO A 161 17.12 0.48 -4.34
CA PRO A 161 17.09 -0.37 -3.14
C PRO A 161 15.93 -0.05 -2.16
N HIS A 162 15.12 0.96 -2.47
CA HIS A 162 13.98 1.41 -1.70
C HIS A 162 12.63 1.05 -2.35
N ASN A 163 12.60 0.23 -3.41
CA ASN A 163 11.37 -0.25 -4.05
C ASN A 163 11.43 -1.75 -4.33
N TRP A 164 11.16 -2.54 -3.30
CA TRP A 164 11.19 -4.01 -3.35
C TRP A 164 10.00 -4.58 -4.13
N SER A 165 8.84 -3.91 -4.09
CA SER A 165 7.66 -4.29 -4.87
C SER A 165 7.96 -4.32 -6.37
N ALA A 166 8.55 -3.25 -6.91
CA ALA A 166 8.91 -3.19 -8.33
C ALA A 166 9.97 -4.24 -8.70
N VAL A 167 10.99 -4.45 -7.84
CA VAL A 167 12.00 -5.50 -8.04
C VAL A 167 11.35 -6.89 -8.09
N PHE A 168 10.40 -7.18 -7.21
CA PHE A 168 9.68 -8.44 -7.22
C PHE A 168 8.89 -8.63 -8.53
N ILE A 169 8.15 -7.60 -8.96
CA ILE A 169 7.39 -7.63 -10.22
C ILE A 169 8.32 -7.84 -11.42
N ASP A 170 9.49 -7.18 -11.46
CA ASP A 170 10.49 -7.37 -12.51
C ASP A 170 11.02 -8.80 -12.56
N ILE A 171 11.23 -9.45 -11.41
CA ILE A 171 11.62 -10.87 -11.35
C ILE A 171 10.49 -11.74 -11.90
N MET A 172 9.24 -11.49 -11.50
CA MET A 172 8.08 -12.22 -12.02
C MET A 172 7.93 -12.02 -13.54
N ALA A 173 8.23 -10.84 -14.05
CA ALA A 173 8.20 -10.57 -15.49
C ALA A 173 9.31 -11.31 -16.25
N LYS A 174 10.52 -11.38 -15.68
CA LYS A 174 11.62 -12.16 -16.27
C LYS A 174 11.30 -13.65 -16.41
N ILE A 175 10.48 -14.21 -15.52
CA ILE A 175 10.04 -15.61 -15.60
C ILE A 175 8.69 -15.79 -16.31
N GLY A 176 8.12 -14.71 -16.87
CA GLY A 176 6.87 -14.73 -17.64
C GLY A 176 5.59 -14.83 -16.80
N TRP A 177 5.66 -14.60 -15.49
CA TRP A 177 4.49 -14.62 -14.58
C TRP A 177 3.81 -13.25 -14.47
N ALA A 178 4.52 -12.17 -14.82
CA ALA A 178 3.96 -10.84 -14.99
C ALA A 178 4.26 -10.34 -16.40
N TYR A 179 3.34 -9.58 -16.99
CA TYR A 179 3.47 -9.01 -18.33
C TYR A 179 2.59 -7.76 -18.41
N ASP A 180 2.63 -7.06 -19.54
CA ASP A 180 1.89 -5.79 -19.78
C ASP A 180 2.15 -4.72 -18.70
N LEU A 181 3.40 -4.64 -18.24
CA LEU A 181 3.83 -3.64 -17.26
C LEU A 181 3.76 -2.23 -17.85
N ILE A 182 2.92 -1.39 -17.26
CA ILE A 182 2.70 0.00 -17.71
C ILE A 182 3.57 0.94 -16.89
N THR A 183 4.32 1.81 -17.58
CA THR A 183 5.10 2.88 -16.94
C THR A 183 4.82 4.23 -17.57
N ALA A 184 4.85 5.31 -16.77
CA ALA A 184 4.81 6.66 -17.29
C ALA A 184 6.06 6.96 -18.13
N SER A 185 5.88 7.61 -19.27
CA SER A 185 7.01 7.93 -20.14
C SER A 185 7.92 8.98 -19.50
N PRO A 186 9.25 8.94 -19.73
CA PRO A 186 10.17 9.95 -19.20
C PRO A 186 9.77 11.38 -19.58
N LYS A 187 9.17 11.56 -20.76
CA LYS A 187 8.64 12.85 -21.21
C LYS A 187 7.51 13.35 -20.32
N MET A 188 6.52 12.50 -20.03
CA MET A 188 5.39 12.85 -19.14
C MET A 188 5.87 13.20 -17.73
N VAL A 189 6.81 12.42 -17.20
CA VAL A 189 7.38 12.66 -15.87
C VAL A 189 8.10 14.00 -15.83
N LYS A 190 8.92 14.29 -16.83
CA LYS A 190 9.61 15.58 -16.95
C LYS A 190 8.64 16.74 -17.05
N GLU A 191 7.62 16.65 -17.90
CA GLU A 191 6.59 17.69 -18.05
C GLU A 191 5.90 18.00 -16.71
N LYS A 192 5.50 16.97 -15.94
CA LYS A 192 4.89 17.18 -14.62
C LYS A 192 5.84 17.78 -13.60
N ARG A 193 7.10 17.38 -13.62
CA ARG A 193 8.11 17.96 -12.74
C ARG A 193 8.35 19.44 -13.06
N ASP A 194 8.49 19.77 -14.35
CA ASP A 194 8.71 21.13 -14.81
C ASP A 194 7.48 22.02 -14.49
N GLU A 195 6.25 21.53 -14.67
CA GLU A 195 5.01 22.18 -14.24
C GLU A 195 4.98 22.47 -12.72
N SER A 196 5.55 21.56 -11.90
CA SER A 196 5.58 21.71 -10.44
C SER A 196 6.59 22.77 -9.94
N GLY A 197 7.49 23.23 -10.81
CA GLY A 197 8.55 24.19 -10.48
C GLY A 197 9.56 23.68 -9.46
N THR A 198 9.96 22.40 -9.50
CA THR A 198 11.05 21.88 -8.64
C THR A 198 12.38 21.79 -9.38
N ASP A 199 13.38 22.54 -8.90
CA ASP A 199 14.78 22.37 -9.31
C ASP A 199 15.38 21.15 -8.57
N PHE A 200 15.85 20.18 -9.36
CA PHE A 200 16.27 18.84 -8.91
C PHE A 200 17.52 18.82 -8.01
N GLU A 201 18.24 19.93 -7.90
CA GLU A 201 19.58 19.98 -7.26
C GLU A 201 19.59 19.90 -5.73
N SER A 202 18.44 19.99 -5.05
CA SER A 202 18.39 20.07 -3.57
C SER A 202 17.93 18.81 -2.83
N SER A 203 17.62 17.71 -3.53
CA SER A 203 16.80 16.62 -2.94
C SER A 203 17.46 15.23 -2.87
N TYR A 204 18.77 15.10 -3.12
CA TYR A 204 19.48 13.82 -3.01
C TYR A 204 20.45 13.79 -1.83
#